data_AF-A0A183IDR8-F1
#
_entry.id   AF-A0A183IDR8-F1
#
_cell.length_a   1.000
_cell.length_b   1.000
_cell.length_c   1.000
_cell.angle_alpha   90.00
_cell.angle_beta   90.00
_cell.angle_gamma   90.00
#
_symmetry.space_group_name_H-M   'P 1'
#
loop_
_entity.id
_entity.type
_entity.pdbx_description
1 polymer ?
#
loop_
_entity_poly.entity_id
_entity_poly.type
_entity_poly.pdbx_seq_one_letter_code
_entity_poly.pdbx_strand_id
1 'polypeptide(L)'
;FIIAHLNARKPAAQAAVAATFANLCLLLHLSTSSGCEAKKIALIHALVSSCSPENLGIQIDLSEQAIFYILQGIVTLLWGDKPTVDYACQLSLNLIITKLKDATSEEKSKEISRSIERMILV
;
A
#
# COMPACT_ATOMS: atom_id res chain seq x y z
N PHE A 1 10.43 -5.67 -7.13
CA PHE A 1 10.21 -5.12 -5.77
C PHE A 1 9.71 -6.22 -4.85
N ILE A 2 9.97 -6.14 -3.53
CA ILE A 2 9.56 -7.16 -2.55
C ILE A 2 8.06 -7.48 -2.62
N ILE A 3 7.23 -6.46 -2.88
CA ILE A 3 5.77 -6.53 -3.05
C ILE A 3 5.32 -7.57 -4.09
N ALA A 4 6.12 -7.87 -5.12
CA ALA A 4 5.77 -8.88 -6.11
C ALA A 4 5.58 -10.29 -5.52
N HIS A 5 6.07 -10.52 -4.30
CA HIS A 5 5.94 -11.78 -3.56
C HIS A 5 4.72 -11.81 -2.62
N LEU A 6 3.79 -10.83 -2.72
CA LEU A 6 2.53 -10.82 -1.96
C LEU A 6 1.62 -12.02 -2.31
N ASN A 7 1.78 -12.60 -3.50
CA ASN A 7 1.08 -13.82 -3.91
C ASN A 7 1.64 -15.11 -3.28
N ALA A 8 2.55 -15.00 -2.31
CA ALA A 8 3.10 -16.16 -1.61
C ALA A 8 1.98 -17.00 -0.97
N ARG A 9 2.04 -18.32 -1.15
CA ARG A 9 1.02 -19.27 -0.67
C ARG A 9 0.83 -19.28 0.85
N LYS A 10 1.83 -18.86 1.62
CA LYS A 10 1.80 -18.90 3.09
C LYS A 10 1.43 -17.53 3.65
N PRO A 11 0.38 -17.40 4.48
CA PRO A 11 0.00 -16.14 5.12
C PRO A 11 1.15 -15.43 5.84
N ALA A 12 2.01 -16.18 6.55
CA ALA A 12 3.19 -15.63 7.21
C ALA A 12 4.20 -14.98 6.24
N ALA A 13 4.35 -15.53 5.02
CA ALA A 13 5.21 -14.96 4.00
C ALA A 13 4.59 -13.67 3.43
N GLN A 14 3.28 -13.64 3.20
CA GLN A 14 2.56 -12.42 2.79
C GLN A 14 2.74 -11.31 3.84
N ALA A 15 2.57 -11.64 5.13
CA ALA A 15 2.75 -10.70 6.23
C ALA A 15 4.18 -10.18 6.32
N ALA A 16 5.19 -11.04 6.14
CA ALA A 16 6.59 -10.62 6.13
C ALA A 16 6.91 -9.67 4.96
N VAL A 17 6.40 -9.96 3.76
CA VAL A 17 6.53 -9.09 2.57
C VAL A 17 5.85 -7.74 2.81
N ALA A 18 4.62 -7.76 3.33
CA ALA A 18 3.85 -6.55 3.62
C ALA A 18 4.48 -5.71 4.74
N ALA A 19 5.00 -6.33 5.79
CA ALA A 19 5.73 -5.64 6.86
C ALA A 19 7.03 -5.02 6.33
N THR A 20 7.74 -5.72 5.44
CA THR A 20 8.94 -5.17 4.77
C THR A 20 8.57 -3.94 3.95
N PHE A 21 7.46 -3.99 3.21
CA PHE A 21 6.93 -2.84 2.49
C PHE A 21 6.61 -1.66 3.43
N ALA A 22 5.89 -1.90 4.52
CA ALA A 22 5.53 -0.86 5.48
C ALA A 22 6.78 -0.18 6.08
N ASN A 23 7.81 -0.96 6.40
CA ASN A 23 9.08 -0.44 6.90
C ASN A 23 9.82 0.39 5.85
N LEU A 24 9.79 -0.01 4.57
CA LEU A 24 10.35 0.80 3.48
C LEU A 24 9.60 2.13 3.34
N CYS A 25 8.27 2.12 3.45
CA CYS A 25 7.48 3.35 3.45
C CYS A 25 7.88 4.29 4.59
N LEU A 26 8.06 3.76 5.80
CA LEU A 26 8.53 4.54 6.95
C LEU A 26 9.92 5.14 6.70
N LEU A 27 10.87 4.36 6.19
CA LEU A 27 12.21 4.85 5.88
C LEU A 27 12.19 5.98 4.85
N LEU A 28 11.36 5.86 3.81
CA LEU A 28 11.19 6.91 2.81
C LEU A 28 10.46 8.13 3.37
N HIS A 29 9.47 7.94 4.24
CA HIS A 29 8.79 9.06 4.91
C HIS A 29 9.76 9.88 5.77
N LEU A 30 10.65 9.20 6.51
CA LEU A 30 11.66 9.85 7.37
C LEU A 30 12.85 10.44 6.59
N SER A 31 13.02 10.07 5.32
CA SER A 31 14.15 10.51 4.50
C SER A 31 13.91 11.90 3.91
N THR A 32 14.82 12.83 4.18
CA THR A 32 14.84 14.20 3.62
C THR A 32 15.80 14.37 2.44
N SER A 33 16.39 13.27 1.96
CA SER A 33 17.40 13.29 0.91
C SER A 33 16.79 13.52 -0.48
N SER A 34 17.57 14.19 -1.34
CA SER A 34 17.26 14.34 -2.77
C SER A 34 17.09 12.96 -3.43
N GLY A 35 16.02 12.79 -4.20
CA GLY A 35 15.67 11.52 -4.86
C GLY A 35 14.79 10.57 -4.05
N CYS A 36 14.37 10.94 -2.83
CA CYS A 36 13.37 10.18 -2.08
C CYS A 36 12.02 10.12 -2.80
N GLU A 37 11.59 11.22 -3.42
CA GLU A 37 10.32 11.33 -4.16
C GLU A 37 10.22 10.28 -5.28
N ALA A 38 11.26 10.13 -6.11
CA ALA A 38 11.30 9.11 -7.15
C ALA A 38 11.17 7.68 -6.59
N LYS A 39 11.72 7.42 -5.40
CA LYS A 39 11.59 6.12 -4.72
C LYS A 39 10.18 5.91 -4.17
N LYS A 40 9.54 6.94 -3.61
CA LYS A 40 8.13 6.88 -3.16
C LYS A 40 7.20 6.56 -4.34
N ILE A 41 7.39 7.28 -5.45
CA ILE A 41 6.69 7.06 -6.72
C ILE A 41 6.88 5.63 -7.22
N ALA A 42 8.12 5.15 -7.30
CA ALA A 42 8.41 3.80 -7.74
C ALA A 42 7.77 2.73 -6.83
N LEU A 43 7.70 3.01 -5.53
CA LEU A 43 7.09 2.10 -4.56
C LEU A 43 5.56 2.04 -4.70
N ILE A 44 4.89 3.18 -4.91
CA ILE A 44 3.45 3.23 -5.19
C ILE A 44 3.15 2.51 -6.50
N HIS A 45 3.93 2.77 -7.55
CA HIS A 45 3.76 2.09 -8.83
C HIS A 45 3.92 0.57 -8.65
N ALA A 46 4.97 0.12 -7.95
CA ALA A 46 5.17 -1.29 -7.66
C ALA A 46 4.00 -1.92 -6.89
N LEU A 47 3.41 -1.19 -5.93
CA LEU A 47 2.22 -1.62 -5.22
C LEU A 47 1.02 -1.78 -6.15
N VAL A 48 0.68 -0.74 -6.91
CA VAL A 48 -0.47 -0.75 -7.83
C VAL A 48 -0.33 -1.87 -8.86
N SER A 49 0.86 -2.03 -9.45
CA SER A 49 1.11 -3.12 -10.40
C SER A 49 0.96 -4.48 -9.72
N SER A 50 1.53 -4.68 -8.53
CA SER A 50 1.50 -5.99 -7.86
C SER A 50 0.12 -6.34 -7.32
N CYS A 51 -0.70 -5.35 -6.97
CA CYS A 51 -2.08 -5.54 -6.50
C CYS A 51 -3.12 -5.47 -7.64
N SER A 52 -2.68 -5.37 -8.89
CA SER A 52 -3.56 -5.37 -10.04
C SER A 52 -4.32 -6.71 -10.17
N PRO A 53 -5.50 -6.72 -10.83
CA PRO A 53 -6.26 -7.94 -11.07
C PRO A 53 -5.45 -9.03 -11.78
N GLU A 54 -4.47 -8.64 -12.59
CA GLU A 54 -3.61 -9.56 -13.34
C GLU A 54 -2.65 -10.32 -12.40
N ASN A 55 -2.25 -9.73 -11.27
CA ASN A 55 -1.24 -10.28 -10.37
C ASN A 55 -1.83 -10.91 -9.10
N LEU A 56 -2.94 -10.40 -8.58
CA LEU A 56 -3.62 -10.98 -7.40
C LEU A 56 -4.95 -11.65 -7.74
N GLY A 57 -5.41 -11.59 -8.98
CA GLY A 57 -6.75 -12.05 -9.36
C GLY A 57 -7.83 -11.00 -9.08
N ILE A 58 -9.07 -11.34 -9.42
CA ILE A 58 -10.22 -10.43 -9.26
C ILE A 58 -10.48 -10.13 -7.77
N GLN A 59 -10.21 -11.10 -6.88
CA GLN A 59 -10.29 -10.98 -5.43
C GLN A 59 -8.89 -10.99 -4.81
N ILE A 60 -8.65 -10.11 -3.85
CA ILE A 60 -7.38 -10.05 -3.12
C ILE A 60 -7.37 -11.16 -2.07
N ASP A 61 -6.60 -12.23 -2.31
CA ASP A 61 -6.36 -13.32 -1.35
C ASP A 61 -5.11 -13.05 -0.52
N LEU A 62 -5.21 -12.05 0.37
CA LEU A 62 -4.15 -11.68 1.32
C LEU A 62 -4.64 -11.92 2.73
N SER A 63 -3.74 -12.39 3.60
CA SER A 63 -4.03 -12.47 5.03
C SER A 63 -4.36 -11.09 5.62
N GLU A 64 -5.22 -11.08 6.64
CA GLU A 64 -5.62 -9.85 7.36
C GLU A 64 -4.42 -9.02 7.82
N GLN A 65 -3.37 -9.69 8.31
CA GLN A 65 -2.16 -9.04 8.77
C GLN A 65 -1.34 -8.43 7.62
N ALA A 66 -1.32 -9.07 6.45
CA ALA A 66 -0.69 -8.49 5.26
C ALA A 66 -1.45 -7.24 4.79
N ILE A 67 -2.78 -7.29 4.76
CA ILE A 67 -3.62 -6.13 4.42
C ILE A 67 -3.35 -4.97 5.37
N PHE A 68 -3.34 -5.24 6.69
CA PHE A 68 -3.04 -4.23 7.70
C PHE A 68 -1.69 -3.54 7.46
N TYR A 69 -0.62 -4.32 7.21
CA TYR A 69 0.71 -3.74 6.95
C TYR A 69 0.78 -2.96 5.63
N ILE A 70 0.11 -3.43 4.57
CA ILE A 70 0.03 -2.67 3.32
C ILE A 70 -0.65 -1.32 3.56
N LEU A 71 -1.79 -1.31 4.23
CA LEU A 71 -2.53 -0.08 4.54
C LEU A 71 -1.71 0.87 5.43
N GLN A 72 -1.04 0.34 6.46
CA GLN A 72 -0.10 1.10 7.29
C GLN A 72 1.03 1.72 6.45
N GLY A 73 1.65 0.95 5.57
CA GLY A 73 2.70 1.44 4.68
C GLY A 73 2.20 2.57 3.78
N ILE A 74 1.01 2.44 3.20
CA ILE A 74 0.43 3.46 2.33
C ILE A 74 0.16 4.75 3.11
N VAL A 75 -0.56 4.68 4.23
CA VAL A 75 -0.90 5.88 4.99
C VAL A 75 0.35 6.62 5.48
N THR A 76 1.39 5.89 5.91
CA THR A 76 2.68 6.48 6.30
C THR A 76 3.36 7.18 5.12
N LEU A 77 3.33 6.59 3.93
CA LEU A 77 3.97 7.16 2.74
C LEU A 77 3.31 8.47 2.29
N LEU A 78 1.98 8.55 2.40
CA LEU A 78 1.18 9.70 1.99
C LEU A 78 1.15 10.83 3.02
N TRP A 79 1.43 10.53 4.30
CA TRP A 79 1.25 11.48 5.39
C TRP A 79 2.09 12.74 5.20
N GLY A 80 1.43 13.90 5.05
CA GLY A 80 2.09 15.19 4.91
C GLY A 80 2.86 15.39 3.61
N ASP A 81 2.73 14.50 2.62
CA ASP A 81 3.46 14.54 1.36
C ASP A 81 2.49 14.71 0.17
N LYS A 82 2.17 15.97 -0.14
CA LYS A 82 1.21 16.31 -1.20
C LYS A 82 1.63 15.81 -2.59
N PRO A 83 2.89 15.96 -3.05
CA PRO A 83 3.31 15.41 -4.34
C PRO A 83 3.08 13.90 -4.45
N THR A 84 3.36 13.16 -3.38
CA THR A 84 3.15 11.71 -3.35
C THR A 84 1.65 11.36 -3.37
N VAL A 85 0.80 12.14 -2.69
CA VAL A 85 -0.67 12.01 -2.76
C VAL A 85 -1.19 12.26 -4.17
N ASP A 86 -0.81 13.38 -4.78
CA ASP A 86 -1.26 13.75 -6.13
C ASP A 86 -0.87 12.66 -7.15
N TYR A 87 0.32 12.07 -7.01
CA TYR A 87 0.77 10.94 -7.83
C TYR A 87 -0.01 9.65 -7.56
N ALA A 88 -0.30 9.34 -6.29
CA ALA A 88 -1.12 8.20 -5.92
C ALA A 88 -2.54 8.26 -6.55
N CYS A 89 -3.12 9.46 -6.64
CA CYS A 89 -4.39 9.69 -7.33
C CYS A 89 -4.30 9.31 -8.82
N GLN A 90 -3.23 9.73 -9.50
CA GLN A 90 -3.02 9.44 -10.93
C GLN A 90 -2.87 7.93 -11.22
N LEU A 91 -2.28 7.18 -10.30
CA LEU A 91 -2.10 5.72 -10.43
C LEU A 91 -3.31 4.89 -9.98
N SER A 92 -4.47 5.50 -9.75
CA SER A 92 -5.66 4.79 -9.29
C SER A 92 -5.46 3.99 -7.99
N LEU A 93 -4.63 4.50 -7.08
CA LEU A 93 -4.40 3.84 -5.79
C LEU A 93 -5.71 3.68 -5.00
N ASN A 94 -6.67 4.57 -5.20
CA ASN A 94 -8.02 4.49 -4.63
C ASN A 94 -8.70 3.13 -4.88
N LEU A 95 -8.57 2.57 -6.10
CA LEU A 95 -9.15 1.27 -6.42
C LEU A 95 -8.52 0.14 -5.60
N ILE A 96 -7.21 0.21 -5.39
CA ILE A 96 -6.49 -0.77 -4.56
C ILE A 96 -6.92 -0.65 -3.10
N ILE A 97 -7.06 0.57 -2.57
CA ILE A 97 -7.53 0.80 -1.20
C ILE A 97 -8.95 0.25 -0.99
N THR A 98 -9.87 0.52 -1.92
CA THR A 98 -11.23 -0.03 -1.84
C THR A 98 -11.21 -1.56 -1.82
N LYS A 99 -10.43 -2.19 -2.70
CA LYS A 99 -10.30 -3.66 -2.70
C LYS A 99 -9.71 -4.22 -1.42
N LEU A 100 -8.67 -3.59 -0.88
CA LEU A 100 -8.06 -4.01 0.39
C LEU A 100 -9.06 -3.86 1.56
N LYS A 101 -9.84 -2.79 1.57
CA LYS A 101 -10.92 -2.53 2.55
C LYS A 101 -12.02 -3.58 2.47
N ASP A 102 -12.39 -4.00 1.26
CA ASP A 102 -13.43 -5.01 1.03
C ASP A 102 -12.93 -6.44 1.32
N ALA A 103 -11.62 -6.69 1.20
CA ALA A 103 -10.99 -7.97 1.47
C ALA A 103 -10.70 -8.24 2.96
N THR A 104 -10.81 -7.22 3.82
CA THR A 104 -10.55 -7.32 5.27
C THR A 104 -11.84 -7.26 6.08
N SER A 105 -11.91 -8.10 7.12
CA SER A 105 -12.95 -8.05 8.14
C SER A 105 -12.57 -7.18 9.34
N GLU A 106 -11.28 -6.86 9.49
CA GLU A 106 -10.71 -6.12 10.62
C GLU A 106 -11.06 -4.62 10.57
N GLU A 107 -11.75 -4.11 11.60
CA GLU A 107 -12.19 -2.71 11.63
C GLU A 107 -11.02 -1.73 11.63
N LYS A 108 -9.91 -2.08 12.30
CA LYS A 108 -8.68 -1.26 12.29
C LYS A 108 -8.16 -1.03 10.87
N SER A 109 -8.18 -2.06 10.02
CA SER A 109 -7.78 -1.96 8.62
C SER A 109 -8.77 -1.10 7.82
N LYS A 110 -10.07 -1.21 8.09
CA LYS A 110 -11.10 -0.37 7.47
C LYS A 110 -10.95 1.10 7.85
N GLU A 111 -10.66 1.41 9.11
CA GLU A 111 -10.40 2.77 9.58
C GLU A 111 -9.20 3.42 8.89
N ILE A 112 -8.10 2.68 8.75
CA ILE A 112 -6.92 3.16 8.01
C ILE A 112 -7.29 3.39 6.55
N SER A 113 -8.01 2.47 5.91
CA SER A 113 -8.46 2.60 4.52
C SER A 113 -9.30 3.87 4.32
N ARG A 114 -10.28 4.14 5.20
CA ARG A 114 -11.09 5.37 5.17
C ARG A 114 -10.25 6.64 5.41
N SER A 115 -9.14 6.53 6.13
CA SER A 115 -8.22 7.65 6.35
C SER A 115 -7.40 7.94 5.10
N ILE A 116 -6.95 6.91 4.39
CA ILE A 116 -6.27 7.05 3.09
C ILE A 116 -7.24 7.61 2.04
N GLU A 117 -8.48 7.11 1.97
CA GLU A 117 -9.50 7.63 1.05
C GLU A 117 -9.73 9.13 1.25
N ARG A 118 -9.75 9.60 2.51
CA ARG A 118 -9.84 11.04 2.82
C ARG A 118 -8.61 11.86 2.40
N MET A 119 -7.44 11.26 2.28
CA MET A 119 -6.24 11.96 1.80
C MET A 119 -6.24 12.09 0.27
N ILE A 120 -6.75 11.10 -0.43
CA ILE A 120 -6.72 11.00 -1.91
C ILE A 120 -7.89 11.78 -2.56
N LEU A 121 -9.00 11.96 -1.85
CA LEU A 121 -10.20 12.64 -2.36
C LEU A 121 -10.21 14.17 -2.18
N VAL A 122 -9.12 14.77 -1.66
CA VAL A 122 -8.97 16.21 -1.39
C VAL A 122 -8.04 16.84 -2.42
#